data_AF-A0AA87ZYL4-F1
#
_entry.id   AF-A0AA87ZYL4-F1
#
_cell.length_a   1.000
_cell.length_b   1.000
_cell.length_c   1.000
_cell.angle_alpha   90.00
_cell.angle_beta   90.00
_cell.angle_gamma   90.00
#
_symmetry.space_group_name_H-M   'P 1'
#
loop_
_entity.id
_entity.type
_entity.pdbx_description
1 polymer ?
#
loop_
_entity_poly.entity_id
_entity_poly.type
_entity_poly.pdbx_seq_one_letter_code
_entity_poly.pdbx_strand_id
1 'polypeptide(L)'
;MTTPRFVLTQPRPPTPAIDAPDRDFVALERWDNYNLSAMCYIRASMSNVLQKQHEEHQTARQIMDNLEEMFGEQTIQAKTDAIKGLMNCRQKVGTPIKEHMMKVMA
;
A
#
# COMPACT_ATOMS: atom_id res chain seq x y z
N MET A 1 13.57 4.29 17.28
CA MET A 1 12.16 4.54 16.92
C MET A 1 11.71 3.43 15.99
N THR A 2 10.83 2.53 16.44
CA THR A 2 10.35 1.41 15.61
C THR A 2 9.31 1.96 14.65
N THR A 3 9.58 1.83 13.35
CA THR A 3 8.71 2.36 12.29
C THR A 3 7.38 1.61 12.28
N PRO A 4 6.24 2.29 12.10
CA PRO A 4 4.90 1.68 12.14
C PRO A 4 4.68 0.59 11.08
N ARG A 5 5.60 0.43 10.11
CA ARG A 5 5.54 -0.58 9.05
C ARG A 5 5.50 -2.02 9.55
N PHE A 6 6.00 -2.32 10.76
CA PHE A 6 6.08 -3.69 11.24
C PHE A 6 4.72 -4.41 11.31
N VAL A 7 3.61 -3.70 11.56
CA VAL A 7 2.25 -4.28 11.59
C VAL A 7 1.76 -4.75 10.22
N LEU A 8 2.43 -4.32 9.14
CA LEU A 8 2.15 -4.75 7.77
C LEU A 8 3.05 -5.91 7.30
N THR A 9 4.08 -6.29 8.07
CA THR A 9 5.04 -7.31 7.63
C THR A 9 5.26 -8.42 8.66
N GLN A 10 4.89 -8.19 9.91
CA GLN A 10 5.06 -9.14 11.01
C GLN A 10 3.68 -9.58 11.53
N PRO A 11 3.53 -10.86 11.94
CA PRO A 11 2.29 -11.33 12.51
C PRO A 11 1.99 -10.65 13.85
N ARG A 12 0.72 -10.64 14.23
CA ARG A 12 0.29 -10.21 15.57
C ARG A 12 0.92 -11.12 16.64
N PRO A 13 1.53 -10.56 17.70
CA PRO A 13 1.97 -11.36 18.85
C PRO A 13 0.81 -12.16 19.45
N PRO A 14 1.05 -13.37 19.98
CA PRO A 14 0.03 -14.13 20.66
C PRO A 14 -0.41 -13.42 21.95
N THR A 15 -1.63 -13.70 22.41
CA THR A 15 -2.09 -13.22 23.72
C THR A 15 -1.23 -13.86 24.81
N PRO A 16 -0.55 -13.07 25.67
CA PRO A 16 0.28 -13.60 26.73
C PRO A 16 -0.53 -14.38 27.78
N ALA A 17 0.10 -15.36 28.42
CA ALA A 17 -0.46 -16.03 29.58
C ALA A 17 -0.51 -15.07 30.80
N ILE A 18 -1.32 -15.39 31.80
CA ILE A 18 -1.51 -14.53 32.99
C ILE A 18 -0.19 -14.33 33.76
N ASP A 19 0.69 -15.33 33.75
CA ASP A 19 2.01 -15.33 34.39
C ASP A 19 3.14 -14.86 33.45
N ALA A 20 2.80 -14.38 32.25
CA ALA A 20 3.79 -13.91 31.30
C ALA A 20 4.46 -12.60 31.78
N PRO A 21 5.71 -12.34 31.38
CA PRO A 21 6.40 -11.09 31.66
C PRO A 21 5.67 -9.88 31.05
N ASP A 22 5.67 -8.74 31.76
CA ASP A 22 5.06 -7.47 31.31
C ASP A 22 5.43 -7.06 29.89
N ARG A 23 6.68 -7.34 29.48
CA ARG A 23 7.17 -7.04 28.12
C ARG A 23 6.33 -7.68 27.01
N ASP A 24 5.69 -8.82 27.26
CA ASP A 24 4.90 -9.54 26.27
C ASP A 24 3.53 -8.85 26.09
N PHE A 25 2.94 -8.36 27.19
CA PHE A 25 1.74 -7.52 27.15
C PHE A 25 2.01 -6.18 26.47
N VAL A 26 3.13 -5.52 26.79
CA VAL A 26 3.56 -4.27 26.14
C VAL A 26 3.78 -4.47 24.65
N ALA A 27 4.36 -5.60 24.24
CA ALA A 27 4.55 -5.91 22.82
C ALA A 27 3.22 -6.09 22.08
N LEU A 28 2.25 -6.77 22.69
CA LEU A 28 0.90 -6.95 22.13
C LEU A 28 0.16 -5.62 21.99
N GLU A 29 0.06 -4.86 23.08
CA GLU A 29 -0.61 -3.54 23.10
C GLU A 29 0.01 -2.61 22.05
N ARG A 30 1.34 -2.60 21.98
CA ARG A 30 2.05 -1.83 20.96
C ARG A 30 1.65 -2.24 19.56
N TRP A 31 1.63 -3.54 19.25
CA TRP A 31 1.23 -4.03 17.93
C TRP A 31 -0.21 -3.61 17.60
N ASP A 32 -1.14 -3.77 18.54
CA ASP A 32 -2.55 -3.42 18.36
C ASP A 32 -2.75 -1.91 18.12
N ASN A 33 -2.03 -1.05 18.86
CA ASN A 33 -2.08 0.41 18.68
C ASN A 33 -1.56 0.86 17.30
N TYR A 34 -0.44 0.29 16.84
CA TYR A 34 0.10 0.61 15.52
C TYR A 34 -0.77 0.03 14.40
N ASN A 35 -1.37 -1.15 14.60
CA ASN A 35 -2.31 -1.74 13.66
C ASN A 35 -3.55 -0.86 13.50
N LEU A 36 -4.13 -0.37 14.61
CA LEU A 36 -5.25 0.58 14.58
C LEU A 36 -4.90 1.87 13.84
N SER A 37 -3.71 2.42 14.10
CA SER A 37 -3.23 3.61 13.41
C SER A 37 -3.09 3.37 11.90
N ALA A 38 -2.48 2.26 11.50
CA ALA A 38 -2.31 1.89 10.10
C ALA A 38 -3.66 1.67 9.39
N MET A 39 -4.61 0.99 10.04
CA MET A 39 -5.98 0.83 9.53
C MET A 39 -6.64 2.19 9.26
N CYS A 40 -6.51 3.14 10.20
CA CYS A 40 -7.08 4.48 10.05
C CYS A 40 -6.49 5.20 8.82
N TYR A 41 -5.16 5.19 8.67
CA TYR A 41 -4.50 5.81 7.51
C TYR A 41 -4.90 5.17 6.18
N ILE A 42 -4.92 3.84 6.12
CA ILE A 42 -5.30 3.12 4.90
C ILE A 42 -6.74 3.46 4.54
N ARG A 43 -7.67 3.36 5.48
CA ARG A 43 -9.08 3.69 5.26
C ARG A 43 -9.26 5.15 4.85
N ALA A 44 -8.58 6.10 5.49
CA ALA A 44 -8.65 7.52 5.13
C ALA A 44 -8.14 7.81 3.71
N SER A 45 -7.21 6.99 3.20
CA SER A 45 -6.71 7.10 1.82
C SER A 45 -7.60 6.41 0.77
N MET A 46 -8.55 5.57 1.19
CA MET A 46 -9.48 4.88 0.31
C MET A 46 -10.64 5.78 -0.13
N SER A 47 -11.23 5.47 -1.28
CA SER A 47 -12.50 6.05 -1.69
C SER A 47 -13.65 5.52 -0.82
N ASN A 48 -14.75 6.29 -0.72
CA ASN A 48 -15.94 5.88 0.04
C ASN A 48 -16.55 4.55 -0.46
N VAL A 49 -16.37 4.21 -1.73
CA VAL A 49 -16.83 2.93 -2.31
C VAL A 49 -16.00 1.77 -1.78
N LEU A 50 -14.67 1.91 -1.78
CA LEU A 50 -13.75 0.90 -1.25
C LEU A 50 -13.90 0.73 0.26
N GLN A 51 -14.09 1.82 1.00
CA GLN A 51 -14.35 1.75 2.44
C GLN A 51 -15.56 0.86 2.74
N LYS A 52 -16.69 1.06 2.04
CA LYS A 52 -17.93 0.27 2.21
C LYS A 52 -17.77 -1.20 1.88
N GLN A 53 -16.93 -1.53 0.90
CA GLN A 53 -16.68 -2.91 0.50
C GLN A 53 -15.84 -3.69 1.54
N HIS A 54 -15.09 -2.98 2.41
CA HIS A 54 -14.14 -3.56 3.37
C HIS A 54 -14.41 -3.13 4.83
N GLU A 55 -15.68 -2.91 5.20
CA GLU A 55 -16.04 -2.47 6.56
C GLU A 55 -15.79 -3.53 7.65
N GLU A 56 -15.68 -4.82 7.27
CA GLU A 56 -15.44 -5.90 8.23
C GLU A 56 -14.06 -5.80 8.91
N HIS A 57 -13.96 -6.39 10.11
CA HIS A 57 -12.85 -6.30 11.07
C HIS A 57 -11.52 -6.90 10.56
N GLN A 58 -10.94 -6.28 9.54
CA GLN A 58 -9.67 -6.65 8.95
C GLN A 58 -8.53 -5.91 9.63
N THR A 59 -7.43 -6.60 9.92
CA THR A 59 -6.15 -5.97 10.30
C THR A 59 -5.61 -5.10 9.16
N ALA A 60 -4.73 -4.15 9.47
CA ALA A 60 -4.11 -3.29 8.45
C ALA A 60 -3.42 -4.11 7.34
N ARG A 61 -2.82 -5.25 7.71
CA ARG A 61 -2.23 -6.19 6.75
C ARG A 61 -3.27 -6.78 5.80
N GLN A 62 -4.38 -7.29 6.32
CA GLN A 62 -5.45 -7.85 5.50
C GLN A 62 -6.06 -6.81 4.55
N ILE A 63 -6.23 -5.57 5.01
CA ILE A 63 -6.71 -4.48 4.15
C ILE A 63 -5.72 -4.22 3.00
N MET A 64 -4.41 -4.21 3.30
CA MET A 64 -3.36 -4.06 2.28
C MET A 64 -3.32 -5.24 1.31
N ASP A 65 -3.48 -6.48 1.80
CA ASP A 65 -3.45 -7.68 0.97
C ASP A 65 -4.63 -7.69 -0.02
N ASN A 66 -5.83 -7.32 0.42
CA ASN A 66 -6.99 -7.18 -0.47
C ASN A 66 -6.79 -6.09 -1.53
N LEU A 67 -6.20 -4.96 -1.13
CA LEU A 67 -5.87 -3.89 -2.08
C LEU A 67 -4.84 -4.37 -3.12
N GLU A 68 -3.84 -5.14 -2.70
CA GLU A 68 -2.85 -5.72 -3.60
C GLU A 68 -3.47 -6.76 -4.54
N GLU A 69 -4.42 -7.56 -4.06
CA GLU A 69 -5.18 -8.50 -4.90
C GLU A 69 -6.04 -7.76 -5.94
N MET A 70 -6.73 -6.68 -5.55
CA MET A 70 -7.61 -5.93 -6.45
C MET A 70 -6.87 -5.08 -7.49
N PHE A 71 -5.74 -4.49 -7.10
CA PHE A 71 -5.05 -3.45 -7.89
C PHE A 71 -3.61 -3.79 -8.27
N GLY A 72 -3.05 -4.89 -7.76
CA GLY A 72 -1.64 -5.24 -7.93
C GLY A 72 -1.26 -5.42 -9.40
N GLU A 73 -2.00 -6.27 -10.12
CA GLU A 73 -1.75 -6.54 -11.53
C GLU A 73 -1.94 -5.29 -12.39
N GLN A 74 -3.01 -4.53 -12.18
CA GLN A 74 -3.29 -3.31 -12.95
C GLN A 74 -2.22 -2.24 -12.69
N THR A 75 -1.71 -2.15 -11.46
CA THR A 75 -0.61 -1.23 -11.11
C THR A 75 0.68 -1.62 -11.83
N ILE A 76 1.02 -2.91 -11.86
CA ILE A 76 2.21 -3.43 -12.57
C ILE A 76 2.05 -3.19 -14.07
N GLN A 77 0.87 -3.47 -14.62
CA GLN A 77 0.55 -3.29 -16.03
C GLN A 77 0.65 -1.82 -16.43
N ALA A 78 0.00 -0.91 -15.68
CA ALA A 78 0.05 0.53 -15.94
C ALA A 78 1.47 1.08 -15.92
N LYS A 79 2.31 0.64 -14.96
CA LYS A 79 3.73 1.01 -14.91
C LYS A 79 4.48 0.50 -16.15
N THR A 80 4.24 -0.75 -16.52
CA THR A 80 4.87 -1.36 -17.70
C THR A 80 4.47 -0.65 -18.99
N ASP A 81 3.20 -0.30 -19.13
CA ASP A 81 2.68 0.40 -20.30
C ASP A 81 3.16 1.84 -20.37
N ALA A 82 3.28 2.54 -19.24
CA ALA A 82 3.92 3.85 -19.18
C ALA A 82 5.38 3.79 -19.64
N ILE A 83 6.14 2.79 -19.18
CA ILE A 83 7.54 2.58 -19.61
C ILE A 83 7.62 2.27 -21.10
N LYS A 84 6.76 1.38 -21.62
CA LYS A 84 6.69 1.07 -23.06
C LYS A 84 6.32 2.30 -23.87
N GLY A 85 5.35 3.08 -23.41
CA GLY A 85 4.96 4.35 -24.00
C GLY A 85 6.16 5.29 -24.12
N LEU A 86 6.89 5.49 -23.02
CA LEU A 86 8.10 6.32 -23.01
C LEU A 86 9.18 5.82 -23.98
N MET A 87 9.41 4.51 -24.05
CA MET A 87 10.35 3.92 -25.01
C MET A 87 9.92 4.16 -26.46
N ASN A 88 8.62 4.05 -26.74
CA ASN A 88 8.04 4.29 -28.06
C ASN A 88 7.99 5.77 -28.44
N CYS A 89 7.97 6.67 -27.45
CA CYS A 89 7.98 8.10 -27.69
C CYS A 89 9.32 8.61 -28.25
N ARG A 90 10.40 7.81 -28.30
CA ARG A 90 11.73 8.23 -28.78
C ARG A 90 11.65 9.13 -30.02
N GLN A 91 12.19 10.35 -29.90
CA GLN A 91 12.18 11.31 -31.00
C GLN A 91 12.83 10.72 -32.26
N LYS A 92 12.13 10.79 -33.40
CA LYS A 92 12.71 10.43 -34.70
C LYS A 92 13.61 11.57 -35.18
N VAL A 93 14.75 11.21 -35.79
CA VAL A 93 15.68 12.19 -36.39
C VAL A 93 14.91 13.10 -37.36
N GLY A 94 15.07 14.41 -37.22
CA GLY A 94 14.39 15.42 -38.03
C GLY A 94 13.01 15.87 -37.52
N THR A 95 12.48 15.29 -36.43
CA THR A 95 11.20 15.75 -35.85
C THR A 95 11.43 16.97 -34.94
N PRO A 96 10.66 18.06 -35.05
CA PRO A 96 10.76 19.20 -34.14
C PRO A 96 10.52 18.81 -32.67
N ILE A 97 11.40 19.25 -31.78
CA ILE A 97 11.37 18.92 -30.34
C ILE A 97 10.02 19.30 -29.71
N LYS A 98 9.45 20.46 -30.08
CA LYS A 98 8.16 20.93 -29.56
C LYS A 98 7.02 19.93 -29.79
N GLU A 99 6.95 19.34 -30.98
CA GLU A 99 5.92 18.36 -31.32
C GLU A 99 6.12 17.04 -30.57
N HIS A 100 7.37 16.62 -30.42
CA HIS A 100 7.73 15.43 -29.64
C HIS A 100 7.39 15.61 -28.15
N MET A 101 7.69 16.76 -27.55
CA MET A 101 7.39 17.05 -26.14
C MET A 101 5.89 16.99 -25.83
N MET A 102 5.03 17.49 -26.73
CA MET A 102 3.58 17.39 -26.54
C MET A 102 3.09 15.94 -26.50
N LYS A 103 3.72 15.03 -27.24
CA LYS A 103 3.39 13.59 -27.23
C LYS A 103 3.94 12.84 -26.01
N VAL A 104 5.00 13.36 -25.38
CA VAL A 104 5.59 12.76 -24.16
C VAL A 104 4.83 13.19 -22.90
N MET A 105 4.22 14.38 -22.92
CA MET A 105 3.49 14.95 -21.77
C MET A 105 2.00 14.57 -21.74
N ALA A 106 1.48 13.97 -22.80
CA ALA A 106 0.10 13.50 -22.91
C ALA A 106 -0.06 12.09 -22.33
#